data_AF-A0A645JJB1-F1
#
_entry.id   AF-A0A645JJB1-F1
#
_cell.length_a   1.000
_cell.length_b   1.000
_cell.length_c   1.000
_cell.angle_alpha   90.00
_cell.angle_beta   90.00
_cell.angle_gamma   90.00
#
_symmetry.space_group_name_H-M   'P 1'
#
loop_
_entity.id
_entity.type
_entity.pdbx_description
1 polymer ?
#
loop_
_entity_poly.entity_id
_entity_poly.type
_entity_poly.pdbx_seq_one_letter_code
_entity_poly.pdbx_strand_id
1 'polypeptide(L)' 'MCRLESRPARNALWEYVYYVDVEGHRDEPAVKAALVELAGNAAYLKILGSYPVAVF' A
#
# COMPACT_ATOMS: atom_id res chain seq x y z
N MET A 1 11.96 1.34 6.37
CA MET A 1 12.20 1.21 4.91
C MET A 1 10.89 1.42 4.19
N CYS A 2 10.77 2.44 3.35
CA CYS A 2 9.57 2.68 2.53
C CYS A 2 9.89 2.38 1.07
N ARG A 3 9.06 1.58 0.42
CA ARG A 3 9.20 1.18 -1.00
C ARG A 3 7.99 1.69 -1.76
N LEU A 4 8.21 2.26 -2.95
CA LEU A 4 7.14 2.68 -3.85
C LEU A 4 7.53 2.27 -5.26
N GLU A 5 6.78 1.35 -5.85
CA GLU A 5 7.00 0.88 -7.22
C GLU A 5 5.72 0.96 -8.03
N SER A 6 5.82 1.51 -9.24
CA SER A 6 4.74 1.47 -10.22
C SER A 6 4.89 0.26 -11.14
N ARG A 7 3.77 -0.38 -11.46
CA ARG A 7 3.67 -1.44 -12.47
C ARG A 7 2.48 -1.12 -13.37
N PRO A 8 2.61 -1.24 -14.71
CA PRO A 8 1.44 -1.13 -15.58
C PRO A 8 0.47 -2.27 -15.27
N ALA A 9 -0.82 -1.98 -15.19
CA ALA A 9 -1.84 -2.99 -14.96
C ALA A 9 -1.88 -3.97 -16.14
N ARG A 10 -1.96 -5.27 -15.85
CA ARG A 10 -1.97 -6.31 -16.90
C ARG A 10 -3.26 -6.31 -17.73
N ASN A 11 -4.36 -5.78 -17.17
CA ASN A 11 -5.72 -5.98 -17.69
C ASN A 11 -6.39 -4.71 -18.23
N ALA A 12 -5.75 -3.54 -18.13
CA ALA A 12 -6.32 -2.28 -18.60
C ALA A 12 -5.24 -1.34 -19.15
N LEU A 13 -5.49 -0.74 -20.32
CA LEU A 13 -4.63 0.32 -20.85
C LEU A 13 -4.73 1.54 -19.93
N TRP A 14 -3.57 2.17 -19.65
CA TRP A 14 -3.43 3.40 -18.85
C TRP A 14 -3.69 3.29 -17.34
N GLU A 15 -3.89 2.09 -16.81
CA GLU A 15 -3.95 1.87 -15.37
C GLU A 15 -2.59 1.47 -14.80
N TYR A 16 -2.28 1.99 -13.62
CA TYR A 16 -1.06 1.68 -12.88
C TYR A 16 -1.41 1.12 -11.52
N VAL A 17 -0.73 0.05 -11.14
CA VAL A 17 -0.78 -0.50 -9.78
C VAL A 17 0.50 -0.10 -9.08
N TYR A 18 0.35 0.41 -7.86
CA TYR A 18 1.47 0.77 -6.99
C TYR A 18 1.64 -0.28 -5.90
N TYR A 19 2.86 -0.77 -5.74
CA TYR A 19 3.27 -1.55 -4.58
C TYR A 19 3.95 -0.61 -3.61
N VAL A 20 3.41 -0.55 -2.38
CA VAL A 20 3.85 0.39 -1.36
C VAL A 20 4.13 -0.34 -0.06
N ASP A 21 5.35 -0.16 0.45
CA ASP A 21 5.71 -0.55 1.81
C ASP A 21 5.83 0.72 2.66
N VAL A 22 5.23 0.70 3.85
CA VAL A 22 5.27 1.79 4.83
C VAL A 22 5.72 1.26 6.18
N GLU A 23 6.27 2.15 7.00
CA GLU A 23 6.62 1.83 8.39
C GLU A 23 5.37 1.93 9.28
N GLY A 24 5.22 0.95 10.17
CA GLY A 24 4.10 0.84 11.10
C GLY A 24 3.17 -0.33 10.81
N HIS A 25 2.29 -0.62 11.77
CA HIS A 25 1.26 -1.63 11.67
C HIS A 25 -0.06 -1.04 11.18
N ARG A 26 -0.84 -1.80 10.40
CA ARG A 26 -2.16 -1.35 9.88
C ARG A 26 -3.17 -0.92 10.95
N ASP A 27 -2.96 -1.38 12.19
CA ASP A 27 -3.82 -1.09 13.35
C ASP A 27 -3.35 0.13 14.14
N GLU A 28 -2.17 0.68 13.84
CA GLU A 28 -1.73 1.94 14.42
C GLU A 28 -2.61 3.09 13.93
N PRO A 29 -3.00 4.03 14.80
CA PRO A 29 -3.98 5.06 14.47
C PRO A 29 -3.63 5.87 13.20
N ALA A 30 -2.36 6.24 13.03
CA ALA A 30 -1.90 7.03 11.89
C ALA A 30 -1.97 6.23 10.57
N VAL A 31 -1.48 4.99 10.57
CA VAL A 31 -1.50 4.12 9.39
C VAL A 31 -2.94 3.77 9.01
N LYS A 32 -3.79 3.47 9.99
CA LYS A 32 -5.20 3.17 9.79
C LYS A 32 -5.94 4.35 9.16
N ALA A 33 -5.72 5.57 9.65
CA ALA A 33 -6.33 6.77 9.09
C ALA A 33 -5.90 6.98 7.62
N ALA A 34 -4.61 6.83 7.32
CA ALA A 34 -4.09 6.94 5.96
C ALA A 34 -4.67 5.87 5.01
N LEU A 35 -4.82 4.62 5.47
CA LEU A 35 -5.42 3.54 4.68
C LEU A 35 -6.90 3.80 4.37
N VAL A 36 -7.65 4.36 5.33
CA VAL A 36 -9.06 4.73 5.14
C VAL A 36 -9.19 5.84 4.10
N GLU A 37 -8.35 6.87 4.18
CA GLU A 37 -8.33 7.95 3.19
C GLU A 37 -7.95 7.44 1.80
N LEU A 38 -6.93 6.57 1.72
CA LEU A 38 -6.47 5.99 0.47
C LEU A 38 -7.55 5.12 -0.20
N ALA A 39 -8.34 4.38 0.60
CA ALA A 39 -9.44 3.57 0.08
C ALA A 39 -10.53 4.40 -0.62
N GLY A 40 -10.70 5.68 -0.26
CA GLY A 40 -11.62 6.59 -0.94
C GLY A 40 -11.08 7.17 -2.25
N ASN A 41 -9.75 7.24 -2.38
CA ASN A 41 -9.07 7.84 -3.53
C ASN A 41 -8.63 6.83 -4.60
N ALA A 42 -8.41 5.57 -4.20
CA ALA A 42 -7.95 4.51 -5.08
C ALA A 42 -9.12 3.70 -5.64
N ALA A 43 -9.12 3.43 -6.94
CA ALA A 43 -10.08 2.51 -7.58
C ALA A 43 -9.96 1.08 -7.04
N TYR A 44 -8.77 0.70 -6.54
CA TYR A 44 -8.49 -0.58 -5.95
C TYR A 44 -7.43 -0.44 -4.86
N LEU A 45 -7.70 -1.00 -3.67
CA LEU A 45 -6.74 -1.10 -2.58
C LEU A 45 -6.73 -2.53 -2.03
N LYS A 46 -5.56 -3.13 -1.95
CA LYS A 46 -5.36 -4.44 -1.31
C LYS A 46 -4.26 -4.35 -0.26
N ILE A 47 -4.61 -4.69 0.97
CA ILE A 47 -3.66 -4.80 2.08
C ILE A 47 -3.06 -6.22 2.02
N LEU A 48 -1.75 -6.31 1.77
CA LEU A 48 -1.05 -7.60 1.72
C LEU A 48 -0.69 -8.14 3.11
N GLY A 49 -0.55 -7.26 4.10
CA GLY A 49 -0.29 -7.61 5.50
C GLY A 49 0.64 -6.60 6.17
N SER A 50 0.82 -6.77 7.48
CA SER A 50 1.86 -6.11 8.27
C SER A 50 2.81 -7.18 8.77
N TYR A 51 4.12 -6.92 8.68
CA TYR A 51 5.16 -7.89 9.02
C TYR A 51 6.28 -7.21 9.82
N PRO A 52 6.99 -7.94 10.70
CA PRO A 52 8.09 -7.38 11.46
C PRO A 52 9.26 -7.02 10.53
N VAL A 53 9.98 -5.96 10.89
CA VAL A 53 11.22 -5.58 10.19
C VAL A 53 12.23 -6.72 10.33
N ALA A 54 12.83 -7.13 9.22
CA ALA A 54 13.88 -8.14 9.23
C ALA A 54 15.10 -7.63 9.99
N VAL A 55 15.52 -8.38 11.00
CA VAL A 55 16.76 -8.14 11.76
C VAL A 55 17.82 -9.03 11.14
N PHE A 56 18.80 -8.42 10.48
CA PHE A 56 19.97 -9.09 9.91
C PHE A 56 21.18 -8.85 10.81
#